data_AF-A0A954QGX2-F1
#
_entry.id   AF-A0A954QGX2-F1
#
_cell.length_a   1.000
_cell.length_b   1.000
_cell.length_c   1.000
_cell.angle_alpha   90.00
_cell.angle_beta   90.00
_cell.angle_gamma   90.00
#
_symmetry.space_group_name_H-M   'P 1'
#
loop_
_entity.id
_entity.type
_entity.pdbx_description
1 polymer ?
#
loop_
_entity_poly.entity_id
_entity_poly.type
_entity_poly.pdbx_seq_one_letter_code
_entity_poly.pdbx_strand_id
1 'polypeptide(L)'
;TISPSETGWEFEVDPATGNSDKFVLANPDSNVFTTKLNVDGAQFFINSASAPADGTSFQILVADQIIGTPTIFPPEWVFNSATGMITFGGGLSGDFNGDGVLDAADIDALSAQVRAGTNPAAYDLNSDNVVDGLDRDVWVNELKKTYYGDSNLDGQFDSSDFVTVFTAGEYEDAIDGNSTWGTGDWNGDGDFNSSDFVTAFSAGGYEQGPRAAVSAVPEPSSFVLMLLGLSAFARRRRR
;
A
#
# COMPACT_ATOMS: atom_id res chain seq x y z
N THR A 1 -32.25 -32.11 -7.21
CA THR A 1 -32.32 -32.47 -5.78
C THR A 1 -30.95 -32.21 -5.21
N ILE A 2 -30.83 -31.15 -4.39
CA ILE A 2 -29.55 -30.68 -3.86
C ILE A 2 -29.18 -31.60 -2.69
N SER A 3 -28.08 -32.33 -2.82
CA SER A 3 -27.47 -33.05 -1.71
C SER A 3 -26.25 -32.24 -1.26
N PRO A 4 -26.03 -32.04 0.06
CA PRO A 4 -24.86 -31.32 0.53
C PRO A 4 -23.63 -32.24 0.41
N SER A 5 -22.71 -31.93 -0.50
CA SER A 5 -21.35 -32.45 -0.47
C SER A 5 -20.45 -31.44 0.22
N GLU A 6 -19.57 -31.90 1.09
CA GLU A 6 -18.73 -31.09 1.98
C GLU A 6 -17.58 -30.32 1.29
N THR A 7 -17.59 -30.15 -0.04
CA THR A 7 -16.48 -29.47 -0.73
C THR A 7 -16.95 -28.82 -2.02
N GLY A 8 -17.03 -27.48 -2.01
CA GLY A 8 -17.01 -26.64 -3.20
C GLY A 8 -18.32 -26.55 -3.99
N TRP A 9 -18.50 -25.42 -4.67
CA TRP A 9 -19.57 -25.21 -5.66
C TRP A 9 -19.09 -25.73 -7.03
N GLU A 10 -19.88 -26.58 -7.67
CA GLU A 10 -19.68 -27.03 -9.05
C GLU A 10 -20.49 -26.15 -10.01
N PHE A 11 -19.91 -25.76 -11.15
CA PHE A 11 -20.63 -25.22 -12.31
C PHE A 11 -20.50 -26.18 -13.50
N GLU A 12 -21.49 -26.11 -14.39
CA GLU A 12 -22.00 -27.12 -15.34
C GLU A 12 -20.97 -27.83 -16.25
N VAL A 13 -21.26 -29.11 -16.53
CA VAL A 13 -20.45 -30.07 -17.30
C VAL A 13 -20.67 -29.88 -18.80
N ASP A 14 -19.62 -29.65 -19.60
CA ASP A 14 -19.68 -29.88 -21.05
C ASP A 14 -19.77 -31.39 -21.32
N PRO A 15 -20.87 -31.91 -21.88
CA PRO A 15 -21.06 -33.34 -22.10
C PRO A 15 -20.16 -33.93 -23.20
N ALA A 16 -19.40 -33.12 -23.96
CA ALA A 16 -18.64 -33.58 -25.11
C ALA A 16 -17.20 -34.04 -24.81
N THR A 17 -16.55 -33.48 -23.79
CA THR A 17 -15.10 -33.67 -23.58
C THR A 17 -14.76 -34.44 -22.32
N GLY A 18 -15.67 -34.54 -21.34
CA GLY A 18 -15.46 -35.30 -20.10
C GLY A 18 -14.30 -34.80 -19.24
N ASN A 19 -13.68 -33.68 -19.61
CA ASN A 19 -12.63 -33.03 -18.85
C ASN A 19 -13.26 -31.87 -18.09
N SER A 20 -13.13 -31.89 -16.77
CA SER A 20 -13.40 -30.72 -15.95
C SER A 20 -12.25 -29.74 -16.13
N ASP A 21 -12.57 -28.51 -16.53
CA ASP A 21 -11.66 -27.39 -16.30
C ASP A 21 -11.69 -27.10 -14.80
N LYS A 22 -10.77 -27.78 -14.12
CA LYS A 22 -10.69 -27.83 -12.68
C LYS A 22 -10.08 -26.50 -12.19
N PHE A 23 -10.90 -25.55 -11.79
CA PHE A 23 -10.42 -24.38 -11.04
C PHE A 23 -10.12 -24.81 -9.60
N VAL A 24 -8.90 -25.29 -9.35
CA VAL A 24 -8.45 -25.69 -8.01
C VAL A 24 -7.71 -24.55 -7.35
N LEU A 25 -8.34 -23.95 -6.35
CA LEU A 25 -7.61 -23.19 -5.33
C LEU A 25 -7.31 -24.16 -4.19
N ALA A 26 -6.07 -24.66 -4.13
CA ALA A 26 -5.61 -25.44 -2.98
C ALA A 26 -5.23 -24.46 -1.87
N ASN A 27 -6.04 -24.39 -0.82
CA ASN A 27 -5.68 -23.66 0.39
C ASN A 27 -4.71 -24.53 1.22
N PRO A 28 -3.43 -24.16 1.39
CA PRO A 28 -2.47 -24.96 2.15
C PRO A 28 -2.70 -24.90 3.67
N ASP A 29 -3.52 -23.96 4.18
CA ASP A 29 -3.83 -23.83 5.61
C ASP A 29 -5.32 -23.58 5.83
N SER A 30 -5.98 -24.44 6.60
CA SER A 30 -7.43 -24.43 6.81
C SER A 30 -7.97 -23.21 7.58
N ASN A 31 -7.12 -22.29 8.05
CA ASN A 31 -7.50 -21.30 9.05
C ASN A 31 -7.57 -19.82 8.57
N VAL A 32 -7.16 -19.48 7.35
CA VAL A 32 -7.20 -18.10 6.81
C VAL A 32 -7.39 -18.20 5.25
N PHE A 33 -8.13 -17.38 4.47
CA PHE A 33 -8.04 -15.94 4.07
C PHE A 33 -9.32 -15.50 3.28
N THR A 34 -9.56 -14.20 2.98
CA THR A 34 -10.77 -13.67 2.29
C THR A 34 -10.44 -12.80 1.04
N THR A 35 -10.89 -13.15 -0.18
CA THR A 35 -10.77 -12.33 -1.43
C THR A 35 -11.99 -12.43 -2.34
N LYS A 36 -12.30 -11.32 -3.03
CA LYS A 36 -13.24 -11.28 -4.16
C LYS A 36 -12.50 -11.57 -5.47
N LEU A 37 -12.77 -12.72 -6.07
CA LEU A 37 -12.44 -12.99 -7.47
C LEU A 37 -13.76 -12.92 -8.27
N ASN A 38 -13.89 -11.96 -9.18
CA ASN A 38 -15.06 -11.89 -10.06
C ASN A 38 -14.71 -12.61 -11.37
N VAL A 39 -15.20 -13.84 -11.51
CA VAL A 39 -15.14 -14.61 -12.75
C VAL A 39 -16.58 -14.71 -13.24
N ASP A 40 -16.87 -14.10 -14.39
CA ASP A 40 -18.18 -14.15 -15.07
C ASP A 40 -19.40 -13.69 -14.26
N GLY A 41 -19.23 -12.65 -13.44
CA GLY A 41 -20.33 -12.07 -12.66
C GLY A 41 -20.75 -12.90 -11.44
N ALA A 42 -20.06 -14.01 -11.16
CA ALA A 42 -20.20 -14.77 -9.93
C ALA A 42 -19.31 -14.16 -8.83
N GLN A 43 -19.91 -13.89 -7.67
CA GLN A 43 -19.20 -13.43 -6.49
C GLN A 43 -18.53 -14.61 -5.80
N PHE A 44 -17.21 -14.67 -5.83
CA PHE A 44 -16.43 -15.60 -5.01
C PHE A 44 -16.08 -14.95 -3.68
N PHE A 45 -16.31 -15.68 -2.59
CA PHE A 45 -15.95 -15.29 -1.22
C PHE A 45 -14.98 -16.34 -0.68
N ILE A 46 -13.81 -15.93 -0.24
CA ILE A 46 -12.96 -16.77 0.62
C ILE A 46 -13.35 -16.44 2.08
N ASN A 47 -13.32 -17.41 3.00
CA ASN A 47 -13.80 -17.29 4.37
C ASN A 47 -12.62 -17.41 5.35
N SER A 48 -12.43 -16.45 6.26
CA SER A 48 -11.34 -16.47 7.23
C SER A 48 -11.78 -16.03 8.62
N ALA A 49 -11.08 -16.54 9.64
CA ALA A 49 -11.30 -16.15 11.04
C ALA A 49 -10.72 -14.77 11.38
N SER A 50 -9.73 -14.30 10.61
CA SER A 50 -9.04 -13.01 10.76
C SER A 50 -8.66 -12.40 9.40
N ALA A 51 -8.36 -11.11 9.37
CA ALA A 51 -7.82 -10.46 8.18
C ALA A 51 -6.47 -11.09 7.77
N PRO A 52 -6.20 -11.26 6.46
CA PRO A 52 -4.86 -11.55 5.94
C PRO A 52 -3.82 -10.59 6.47
N ALA A 53 -2.60 -11.07 6.74
CA ALA A 53 -1.45 -10.20 7.00
C ALA A 53 -0.86 -9.68 5.68
N ASP A 54 -0.15 -8.55 5.72
CA ASP A 54 0.55 -8.00 4.56
C ASP A 54 1.61 -8.98 4.04
N GLY A 55 1.82 -8.97 2.72
CA GLY A 55 2.70 -9.92 2.04
C GLY A 55 2.16 -11.34 1.88
N THR A 56 0.95 -11.63 2.38
CA THR A 56 0.32 -12.94 2.15
C THR A 56 0.00 -13.09 0.66
N SER A 57 0.42 -14.21 0.05
CA SER A 57 0.18 -14.48 -1.36
C SER A 57 -0.66 -15.74 -1.59
N PHE A 58 -1.44 -15.73 -2.67
CA PHE A 58 -2.25 -16.84 -3.15
C PHE A 58 -1.97 -17.02 -4.63
N GLN A 59 -1.76 -18.27 -5.03
CA GLN A 59 -1.52 -18.60 -6.42
C GLN A 59 -2.77 -19.20 -7.05
N ILE A 60 -3.17 -18.66 -8.20
CA ILE A 60 -4.15 -19.30 -9.07
C ILE A 60 -3.42 -20.41 -9.83
N LEU A 61 -3.60 -21.65 -9.39
CA LEU A 61 -2.82 -22.79 -9.89
C LEU A 61 -3.27 -23.29 -11.28
N VAL A 62 -4.48 -22.92 -11.72
CA VAL A 62 -4.99 -23.28 -13.05
C VAL A 62 -5.98 -22.22 -13.52
N ALA A 63 -5.52 -21.34 -14.41
CA ALA A 63 -6.38 -20.50 -15.24
C ALA A 63 -5.98 -20.76 -16.69
N ASP A 64 -6.90 -21.28 -17.50
CA ASP A 64 -6.63 -21.61 -18.91
C ASP A 64 -6.27 -20.34 -19.71
N GLN A 65 -6.89 -19.20 -19.34
CA GLN A 65 -6.48 -17.87 -19.77
C GLN A 65 -7.03 -16.81 -18.81
N ILE A 66 -6.18 -15.89 -18.33
CA ILE A 66 -6.64 -14.68 -17.63
C ILE A 66 -6.69 -13.57 -18.69
N ILE A 67 -7.89 -13.30 -19.20
CA ILE A 67 -8.10 -12.26 -20.22
C ILE A 67 -8.46 -10.95 -19.50
N GLY A 68 -7.54 -9.97 -19.58
CA GLY A 68 -7.67 -8.66 -18.95
C GLY A 68 -6.94 -8.55 -17.60
N THR A 69 -6.88 -7.33 -17.07
CA THR A 69 -6.36 -7.07 -15.72
C THR A 69 -7.51 -7.22 -14.73
N PRO A 70 -7.47 -8.19 -13.80
CA PRO A 70 -8.48 -8.31 -12.76
C PRO A 70 -8.55 -7.00 -11.96
N THR A 71 -9.74 -6.43 -11.83
CA THR A 71 -9.96 -5.32 -10.89
C THR A 71 -10.11 -5.90 -9.49
N ILE A 72 -9.09 -5.72 -8.66
CA ILE A 72 -9.10 -6.19 -7.28
C ILE A 72 -9.42 -5.01 -6.36
N PHE A 73 -10.29 -5.24 -5.37
CA PHE A 73 -10.75 -4.23 -4.42
C PHE A 73 -10.83 -4.89 -3.04
N PRO A 74 -10.18 -4.40 -1.98
CA PRO A 74 -9.59 -3.06 -1.76
C PRO A 74 -8.23 -2.81 -2.46
N PRO A 75 -7.73 -1.54 -2.53
CA PRO A 75 -6.57 -1.12 -3.34
C PRO A 75 -5.21 -1.70 -2.95
N GLU A 76 -5.12 -2.50 -1.88
CA GLU A 76 -3.86 -3.02 -1.33
C GLU A 76 -3.41 -4.35 -1.99
N TRP A 77 -3.95 -4.67 -3.16
CA TRP A 77 -3.83 -6.01 -3.74
C TRP A 77 -3.09 -5.97 -5.06
N VAL A 78 -2.00 -6.71 -5.15
CA VAL A 78 -1.17 -6.77 -6.37
C VAL A 78 -1.39 -8.10 -7.07
N PHE A 79 -1.76 -8.05 -8.35
CA PHE A 79 -1.88 -9.23 -9.21
C PHE A 79 -0.70 -9.35 -10.17
N ASN A 80 0.03 -10.46 -10.10
CA ASN A 80 1.09 -10.81 -11.05
C ASN A 80 0.51 -11.70 -12.16
N SER A 81 0.35 -11.12 -13.34
CA SER A 81 -0.20 -11.82 -14.52
C SER A 81 0.73 -12.88 -15.10
N ALA A 82 2.04 -12.84 -14.81
CA ALA A 82 3.00 -13.84 -15.29
C ALA A 82 2.99 -15.11 -14.43
N THR A 83 2.70 -15.00 -13.14
CA THR A 83 2.74 -16.12 -12.18
C THR A 83 1.37 -16.54 -11.68
N GLY A 84 0.32 -15.74 -11.96
CA GLY A 84 -1.03 -15.93 -11.41
C GLY A 84 -1.11 -15.68 -9.90
N MET A 85 -0.12 -15.00 -9.32
CA MET A 85 -0.11 -14.68 -7.89
C MET A 85 -0.92 -13.42 -7.58
N ILE A 86 -1.77 -13.49 -6.57
CA ILE A 86 -2.41 -12.36 -5.91
C ILE A 86 -1.71 -12.17 -4.56
N THR A 87 -1.17 -10.98 -4.31
CA THR A 87 -0.55 -10.62 -3.04
C THR A 87 -1.46 -9.64 -2.31
N PHE A 88 -1.80 -9.96 -1.07
CA PHE A 88 -2.51 -9.11 -0.13
C PHE A 88 -1.53 -8.17 0.53
N GLY A 89 -1.89 -6.90 0.64
CA GLY A 89 -0.95 -5.90 1.12
C GLY A 89 0.29 -5.97 0.26
N GLY A 90 0.17 -5.68 -1.04
CA GLY A 90 1.35 -5.21 -1.76
C GLY A 90 1.83 -4.05 -0.92
N GLY A 91 2.95 -4.24 -0.20
CA GLY A 91 3.42 -3.34 0.84
C GLY A 91 3.24 -1.89 0.40
N LEU A 92 2.86 -1.01 1.33
CA LEU A 92 2.59 0.39 1.03
C LEU A 92 3.63 0.86 0.01
N SER A 93 3.20 1.41 -1.13
CA SER A 93 4.19 1.85 -2.13
C SER A 93 5.19 2.78 -1.42
N GLY A 94 6.48 2.48 -1.54
CA GLY A 94 7.53 3.18 -0.80
C GLY A 94 7.91 2.58 0.56
N ASP A 95 7.28 1.50 1.04
CA ASP A 95 7.67 0.70 2.20
C ASP A 95 8.70 -0.34 1.72
N PHE A 96 9.97 -0.03 1.95
CA PHE A 96 11.09 -0.82 1.43
C PHE A 96 11.58 -1.84 2.45
N ASN A 97 11.22 -1.69 3.72
CA ASN A 97 11.61 -2.62 4.78
C ASN A 97 10.52 -3.69 5.07
N GLY A 98 9.30 -3.50 4.56
CA GLY A 98 8.16 -4.40 4.64
C GLY A 98 7.47 -4.44 6.01
N ASP A 99 7.59 -3.38 6.82
CA ASP A 99 7.01 -3.30 8.16
C ASP A 99 5.59 -2.71 8.18
N GLY A 100 5.07 -2.32 7.01
CA GLY A 100 3.72 -1.81 6.83
C GLY A 100 3.55 -0.34 7.24
N VAL A 101 4.63 0.40 7.48
CA VAL A 101 4.61 1.84 7.68
C VAL A 101 5.50 2.55 6.67
N LEU A 102 5.16 3.79 6.31
CA LEU A 102 6.06 4.69 5.59
C LEU A 102 6.76 5.58 6.60
N ASP A 103 8.02 5.29 6.90
CA ASP A 103 8.80 6.01 7.89
C ASP A 103 10.20 6.42 7.41
N ALA A 104 11.03 6.92 8.32
CA ALA A 104 12.37 7.40 7.98
C ALA A 104 13.24 6.30 7.37
N ALA A 105 13.09 5.04 7.82
CA ALA A 105 13.90 3.93 7.33
C ALA A 105 13.69 3.68 5.83
N ASP A 106 12.50 3.96 5.31
CA ASP A 106 12.18 3.79 3.91
C ASP A 106 12.83 4.87 3.04
N ILE A 107 12.65 6.15 3.39
CA ILE A 107 13.24 7.26 2.62
C ILE A 107 14.78 7.26 2.74
N ASP A 108 15.33 6.76 3.85
CA ASP A 108 16.76 6.50 4.00
C ASP A 108 17.22 5.37 3.05
N ALA A 109 16.46 4.29 2.95
CA ALA A 109 16.75 3.19 2.03
C ALA A 109 16.70 3.64 0.56
N LEU A 110 15.72 4.47 0.20
CA LEU A 110 15.62 5.08 -1.14
C LEU A 110 16.81 6.00 -1.41
N SER A 111 17.13 6.90 -0.48
CA SER A 111 18.26 7.82 -0.61
C SER A 111 19.59 7.05 -0.76
N ALA A 112 19.75 5.92 -0.09
CA ALA A 112 20.91 5.04 -0.28
C ALA A 112 21.01 4.47 -1.70
N GLN A 113 19.90 4.10 -2.35
CA GLN A 113 19.92 3.63 -3.75
C GLN A 113 20.29 4.77 -4.71
N VAL A 114 19.72 5.96 -4.50
CA VAL A 114 20.04 7.17 -5.28
C VAL A 114 21.55 7.48 -5.21
N ARG A 115 22.12 7.48 -4.00
CA ARG A 115 23.57 7.70 -3.79
C ARG A 115 24.43 6.61 -4.42
N ALA A 116 23.98 5.35 -4.35
CA ALA A 116 24.68 4.23 -4.96
C ALA A 116 24.61 4.24 -6.50
N GLY A 117 23.69 4.99 -7.10
CA GLY A 117 23.44 5.01 -8.54
C GLY A 117 22.89 3.67 -9.05
N THR A 118 22.21 2.91 -8.20
CA THR A 118 21.57 1.63 -8.53
C THR A 118 20.11 1.87 -8.87
N ASN A 119 19.58 1.17 -9.89
CA ASN A 119 18.19 1.33 -10.33
C ASN A 119 17.36 0.05 -10.14
N PRO A 120 17.23 -0.48 -8.91
CA PRO A 120 16.32 -1.59 -8.65
C PRO A 120 14.87 -1.15 -8.89
N ALA A 121 14.12 -1.92 -9.67
CA ALA A 121 12.72 -1.61 -10.02
C ALA A 121 11.79 -1.45 -8.80
N ALA A 122 12.18 -1.92 -7.61
CA ALA A 122 11.42 -1.72 -6.39
C ALA A 122 11.44 -0.26 -5.90
N TYR A 123 12.51 0.49 -6.20
CA TYR A 123 12.73 1.87 -5.74
C TYR A 123 12.41 2.92 -6.81
N ASP A 124 12.08 2.50 -8.03
CA ASP A 124 11.61 3.34 -9.14
C ASP A 124 10.11 3.59 -8.96
N LEU A 125 9.79 4.68 -8.26
CA LEU A 125 8.45 5.08 -7.87
C LEU A 125 7.74 5.86 -8.97
N ASN A 126 8.49 6.50 -9.88
CA ASN A 126 7.93 7.28 -10.99
C ASN A 126 7.82 6.47 -12.31
N SER A 127 8.33 5.23 -12.34
CA SER A 127 8.35 4.30 -13.47
C SER A 127 9.13 4.77 -14.71
N ASP A 128 10.21 5.53 -14.51
CA ASP A 128 11.10 5.99 -15.60
C ASP A 128 12.34 5.11 -15.83
N ASN A 129 12.50 4.04 -15.03
CA ASN A 129 13.65 3.11 -14.98
C ASN A 129 14.94 3.70 -14.40
N VAL A 130 14.87 4.85 -13.74
CA VAL A 130 15.95 5.48 -12.99
C VAL A 130 15.50 5.60 -11.54
N VAL A 131 16.43 5.45 -10.60
CA VAL A 131 16.19 5.71 -9.18
C VAL A 131 16.97 6.97 -8.82
N ASP A 132 16.28 8.10 -8.75
CA ASP A 132 16.87 9.40 -8.49
C ASP A 132 16.02 10.31 -7.57
N GLY A 133 16.30 11.61 -7.57
CA GLY A 133 15.57 12.58 -6.76
C GLY A 133 14.07 12.66 -7.08
N LEU A 134 13.66 12.29 -8.29
CA LEU A 134 12.24 12.26 -8.67
C LEU A 134 11.48 11.16 -7.92
N ASP A 135 12.11 10.03 -7.62
CA ASP A 135 11.50 9.00 -6.78
C ASP A 135 11.35 9.46 -5.34
N ARG A 136 12.35 10.19 -4.83
CA ARG A 136 12.26 10.82 -3.50
C ARG A 136 11.11 11.81 -3.44
N ASP A 137 10.91 12.59 -4.51
CA ASP A 137 9.78 13.51 -4.63
C ASP A 137 8.43 12.77 -4.58
N VAL A 138 8.30 11.63 -5.26
CA VAL A 138 7.10 10.77 -5.21
C VAL A 138 6.88 10.25 -3.79
N TRP A 139 7.93 9.72 -3.13
CA TRP A 139 7.83 9.21 -1.77
C TRP A 139 7.34 10.28 -0.79
N VAL A 140 7.98 11.45 -0.79
CA VAL A 140 7.67 12.56 0.13
C VAL A 140 6.29 13.14 -0.14
N ASN A 141 5.98 13.48 -1.40
CA ASN A 141 4.78 14.27 -1.72
C ASN A 141 3.53 13.43 -1.98
N GLU A 142 3.67 12.25 -2.58
CA GLU A 142 2.53 11.45 -3.03
C GLU A 142 2.20 10.31 -2.08
N LEU A 143 3.23 9.59 -1.62
CA LEU A 143 3.08 8.38 -0.80
C LEU A 143 2.91 8.75 0.68
N LYS A 144 3.95 9.34 1.28
CA LYS A 144 3.93 9.78 2.68
C LYS A 144 3.07 11.02 2.89
N LYS A 145 2.95 11.88 1.88
CA LYS A 145 2.26 13.18 1.93
C LYS A 145 2.79 14.07 3.05
N THR A 146 4.10 14.12 3.20
CA THR A 146 4.80 15.01 4.14
C THR A 146 5.49 16.15 3.37
N TYR A 147 6.36 16.92 4.03
CA TYR A 147 7.20 17.96 3.47
C TYR A 147 8.67 17.56 3.60
N TYR A 148 9.51 18.02 2.67
CA TYR A 148 10.93 18.14 2.96
C TYR A 148 11.13 19.05 4.18
N GLY A 149 11.91 18.59 5.16
CA GLY A 149 12.09 19.27 6.44
C GLY A 149 11.36 18.62 7.62
N ASP A 150 10.28 17.88 7.39
CA ASP A 150 9.52 17.18 8.44
C ASP A 150 10.30 15.94 8.91
N SER A 151 11.13 16.12 9.93
CA SER A 151 12.11 15.12 10.39
C SER A 151 11.49 14.09 11.31
N ASN A 152 10.37 14.42 11.96
CA ASN A 152 9.64 13.50 12.83
C ASN A 152 8.48 12.78 12.11
N LEU A 153 8.23 13.14 10.84
CA LEU A 153 7.20 12.60 9.96
C LEU A 153 5.77 12.73 10.51
N ASP A 154 5.50 13.81 11.25
CA ASP A 154 4.18 14.12 11.82
C ASP A 154 3.22 14.81 10.83
N GLY A 155 3.70 15.09 9.60
CA GLY A 155 2.96 15.67 8.50
C GLY A 155 3.09 17.18 8.38
N GLN A 156 3.92 17.84 9.19
CA GLN A 156 4.17 19.28 9.15
C GLN A 156 5.68 19.56 9.21
N PHE A 157 6.12 20.62 8.53
CA PHE A 157 7.49 21.12 8.67
C PHE A 157 7.46 22.41 9.50
N ASP A 158 7.90 22.33 10.75
CA ASP A 158 7.90 23.45 11.70
C ASP A 158 9.13 23.47 12.63
N SER A 159 9.09 24.34 13.64
CA SER A 159 10.21 24.50 14.59
C SER A 159 10.56 23.24 15.38
N SER A 160 9.63 22.30 15.55
CA SER A 160 9.88 21.04 16.26
C SER A 160 10.81 20.11 15.48
N ASP A 161 10.80 20.17 14.15
CA ASP A 161 11.74 19.45 13.30
C ASP A 161 13.17 19.97 13.48
N PHE A 162 13.34 21.28 13.58
CA PHE A 162 14.65 21.86 13.89
C PHE A 162 15.16 21.41 15.26
N VAL A 163 14.28 21.29 16.26
CA VAL A 163 14.67 20.72 17.56
C VAL A 163 15.13 19.28 17.40
N THR A 164 14.44 18.47 16.60
CA THR A 164 14.81 17.07 16.31
C THR A 164 16.21 16.98 15.72
N VAL A 165 16.48 17.66 14.60
CA VAL A 165 17.76 17.54 13.88
C VAL A 165 18.93 18.18 14.63
N PHE A 166 18.73 19.32 15.30
CA PHE A 166 19.81 19.93 16.09
C PHE A 166 20.10 19.17 17.39
N THR A 167 19.17 18.35 17.88
CA THR A 167 19.44 17.44 19.01
C THR A 167 20.29 16.24 18.59
N ALA A 168 20.19 15.80 17.33
CA ALA A 168 21.07 14.75 16.79
C ALA A 168 22.53 15.22 16.72
N GLY A 169 22.76 16.51 16.42
CA GLY A 169 24.08 17.13 16.50
C GLY A 169 24.97 16.87 15.27
N GLU A 170 24.38 16.52 14.14
CA GLU A 170 25.09 16.17 12.89
C GLU A 170 25.26 17.36 11.93
N TYR A 171 24.69 18.53 12.27
CA TYR A 171 24.80 19.71 11.42
C TYR A 171 26.24 20.17 11.26
N GLU A 172 26.76 20.10 10.03
CA GLU A 172 28.13 20.54 9.68
C GLU A 172 29.20 19.92 10.62
N ASP A 173 29.02 18.66 11.01
CA ASP A 173 29.90 17.97 11.96
C ASP A 173 31.19 17.39 11.36
N ALA A 174 31.29 17.42 10.02
CA ALA A 174 32.38 16.89 9.20
C ALA A 174 32.57 15.36 9.29
N ILE A 175 31.49 14.62 9.54
CA ILE A 175 31.45 13.15 9.49
C ILE A 175 30.63 12.71 8.28
N ASP A 176 31.31 12.38 7.19
CA ASP A 176 30.65 11.97 5.95
C ASP A 176 29.70 10.76 6.13
N GLY A 177 28.46 10.91 5.66
CA GLY A 177 27.48 9.85 5.51
C GLY A 177 26.85 9.37 6.82
N ASN A 178 26.86 10.17 7.88
CA ASN A 178 26.26 9.81 9.17
C ASN A 178 24.81 10.26 9.35
N SER A 179 24.26 11.05 8.41
CA SER A 179 22.90 11.58 8.53
C SER A 179 21.84 10.73 7.84
N THR A 180 20.64 10.79 8.43
CA THR A 180 19.40 10.20 7.95
C THR A 180 18.35 11.29 7.79
N TRP A 181 17.20 10.96 7.19
CA TRP A 181 16.08 11.89 7.09
C TRP A 181 15.71 12.53 8.44
N GLY A 182 15.67 11.69 9.50
CA GLY A 182 15.30 12.12 10.84
C GLY A 182 16.37 12.95 11.56
N THR A 183 17.62 12.92 11.09
CA THR A 183 18.72 13.72 11.64
C THR A 183 19.14 14.88 10.74
N GLY A 184 18.56 15.00 9.54
CA GLY A 184 18.61 16.20 8.71
C GLY A 184 19.00 16.02 7.24
N ASP A 185 19.25 14.79 6.76
CA ASP A 185 19.56 14.45 5.35
C ASP A 185 18.30 14.56 4.45
N TRP A 186 17.80 15.79 4.28
CA TRP A 186 16.59 16.07 3.51
C TRP A 186 16.86 16.08 2.00
N ASN A 187 18.10 16.32 1.57
CA ASN A 187 18.50 16.24 0.16
C ASN A 187 18.89 14.80 -0.27
N GLY A 188 19.14 13.90 0.68
CA GLY A 188 19.49 12.50 0.44
C GLY A 188 20.97 12.25 0.11
N ASP A 189 21.87 13.19 0.35
CA ASP A 189 23.32 13.06 0.10
C ASP A 189 24.10 12.37 1.23
N GLY A 190 23.46 12.18 2.38
CA GLY A 190 24.00 11.48 3.54
C GLY A 190 24.58 12.38 4.63
N ASP A 191 24.57 13.70 4.45
CA ASP A 191 25.13 14.67 5.39
C ASP A 191 24.13 15.78 5.72
N PHE A 192 23.92 16.09 7.01
CA PHE A 192 23.11 17.25 7.37
C PHE A 192 23.91 18.56 7.29
N ASN A 193 23.67 19.35 6.25
CA ASN A 193 24.38 20.60 6.00
C ASN A 193 23.47 21.71 5.44
N SER A 194 24.07 22.85 5.09
CA SER A 194 23.29 23.99 4.57
C SER A 194 22.48 23.70 3.29
N SER A 195 22.83 22.68 2.51
CA SER A 195 22.10 22.31 1.30
C SER A 195 20.77 21.58 1.57
N ASP A 196 20.62 20.94 2.74
CA ASP A 196 19.34 20.39 3.19
C ASP A 196 18.34 21.49 3.48
N PHE A 197 18.79 22.59 4.10
CA PHE A 197 17.95 23.77 4.27
C PHE A 197 17.52 24.33 2.92
N VAL A 198 18.43 24.39 1.93
CA VAL A 198 18.06 24.84 0.58
C VAL A 198 16.96 23.94 0.00
N THR A 199 17.08 22.62 0.14
CA THR A 199 16.09 21.66 -0.32
C THR A 199 14.73 21.87 0.38
N ALA A 200 14.70 21.87 1.71
CA ALA A 200 13.47 21.99 2.49
C ALA A 200 12.77 23.36 2.29
N PHE A 201 13.52 24.46 2.30
CA PHE A 201 12.92 25.78 2.10
C PHE A 201 12.52 26.05 0.66
N SER A 202 13.23 25.50 -0.33
CA SER A 202 12.82 25.62 -1.74
C SER A 202 11.55 24.83 -2.04
N ALA A 203 11.30 23.73 -1.30
CA ALA A 203 10.04 23.00 -1.37
C ALA A 203 8.85 23.78 -0.76
N GLY A 204 9.09 24.82 0.04
CA GLY A 204 8.08 25.77 0.51
C GLY A 204 7.11 25.23 1.57
N GLY A 205 7.49 24.17 2.28
CA GLY A 205 6.63 23.49 3.27
C GLY A 205 6.58 24.13 4.66
N TYR A 206 7.53 25.02 4.99
CA TYR A 206 7.70 25.55 6.33
C TYR A 206 6.46 26.33 6.80
N GLU A 207 5.95 25.98 7.99
CA GLU A 207 4.78 26.58 8.64
C GLU A 207 3.49 26.57 7.77
N GLN A 208 3.39 25.66 6.78
CA GLN A 208 2.15 25.47 6.01
C GLN A 208 1.09 24.64 6.76
N GLY A 209 1.46 24.05 7.89
CA GLY A 209 0.60 23.20 8.70
C GLY A 209 0.47 21.76 8.18
N PRO A 210 -0.27 20.90 8.90
CA PRO A 210 -0.30 19.47 8.63
C PRO A 210 -0.88 19.14 7.25
N ARG A 211 -0.16 18.31 6.48
CA ARG A 211 -0.75 17.55 5.38
C ARG A 211 -1.53 16.40 5.97
N ALA A 212 -2.77 16.21 5.51
CA ALA A 212 -3.58 15.10 5.97
C ALA A 212 -2.93 13.78 5.52
N ALA A 213 -2.38 13.03 6.48
CA ALA A 213 -2.24 11.59 6.32
C ALA A 213 -3.63 11.07 5.94
N VAL A 214 -3.73 10.31 4.85
CA VAL A 214 -4.98 9.67 4.45
C VAL A 214 -5.36 8.64 5.51
N SER A 215 -5.98 9.10 6.60
CA SER A 215 -6.76 8.21 7.45
C SER A 215 -7.93 7.76 6.59
N ALA A 216 -8.06 6.45 6.41
CA ALA A 216 -9.23 5.86 5.79
C ALA A 216 -10.47 6.41 6.51
N VAL A 217 -11.18 7.33 5.85
CA VAL A 217 -12.40 7.93 6.37
C VAL A 217 -13.38 6.77 6.59
N PRO A 218 -13.86 6.51 7.82
CA PRO A 218 -14.96 5.57 8.02
C PRO A 218 -16.12 6.05 7.16
N GLU A 219 -16.54 5.24 6.18
CA GLU A 219 -17.61 5.60 5.26
C GLU A 219 -18.78 6.19 6.07
N PRO A 220 -19.30 7.37 5.68
CA PRO A 220 -20.34 8.04 6.44
C PRO A 220 -21.49 7.05 6.65
N SER A 221 -22.09 7.10 7.84
CA SER A 221 -23.19 6.26 8.32
C SER A 221 -24.48 6.30 7.46
N SER A 222 -24.38 6.67 6.18
CA SER A 222 -25.38 6.62 5.12
C SER A 222 -26.12 5.28 5.07
N PHE A 223 -25.43 4.14 5.29
CA PHE A 223 -26.11 2.84 5.38
C PHE A 223 -27.00 2.72 6.63
N VAL A 224 -26.55 3.23 7.77
CA VAL A 224 -27.35 3.26 9.01
C VAL A 224 -28.54 4.19 8.85
N LEU A 225 -28.34 5.38 8.26
CA LEU A 225 -29.42 6.34 7.99
C LEU A 225 -30.42 5.81 6.95
N MET A 226 -29.97 5.07 5.94
CA MET A 226 -30.84 4.43 4.96
C MET A 226 -31.67 3.30 5.59
N LEU A 227 -31.07 2.46 6.43
CA LEU A 227 -31.78 1.39 7.16
C LEU A 227 -32.79 1.95 8.17
N LEU A 228 -32.44 3.04 8.87
CA LEU A 228 -33.35 3.76 9.76
C LEU A 228 -34.49 4.45 8.98
N GLY A 229 -34.19 5.03 7.81
CA GLY A 229 -35.20 5.63 6.93
C GLY A 229 -36.20 4.61 6.38
N LEU A 230 -35.72 3.46 5.92
CA LEU A 230 -36.56 2.38 5.38
C LEU A 230 -37.45 1.74 6.46
N SER A 231 -36.92 1.55 7.68
CA SER A 231 -37.70 1.02 8.80
C SER A 231 -38.77 2.00 9.30
N ALA A 232 -38.50 3.31 9.31
CA ALA A 232 -39.50 4.33 9.58
C ALA A 232 -40.61 4.38 8.50
N PHE A 233 -40.25 4.24 7.22
CA PHE A 233 -41.20 4.24 6.11
C PHE A 233 -42.09 2.98 6.10
N ALA A 234 -41.50 1.81 6.36
CA ALA A 234 -42.24 0.55 6.48
C ALA A 234 -43.24 0.56 7.66
N ARG A 235 -42.89 1.22 8.77
CA ARG A 235 -43.78 1.36 9.94
C ARG A 235 -44.93 2.33 9.69
N ARG A 236 -44.73 3.36 8.86
CA ARG A 236 -45.78 4.31 8.45
C ARG A 236 -46.78 3.70 7.47
N ARG A 237 -46.37 2.74 6.63
CA ARG A 237 -47.26 2.08 5.66
C ARG A 237 -48.16 0.99 6.27
N ARG A 238 -47.88 0.55 7.50
CA ARG A 238 -48.67 -0.47 8.23
C ARG A 238 -49.67 0.12 9.24
N ARG A 239 -49.75 1.45 9.36
CA ARG A 239 -50.80 2.16 10.11
C ARG A 239 -51.74 2.82 9.11
#